data_AF-A0A7W6JTF5-F1
#
_entry.id   AF-A0A7W6JTF5-F1
#
_cell.length_a   1.000
_cell.length_b   1.000
_cell.length_c   1.000
_cell.angle_alpha   90.00
_cell.angle_beta   90.00
_cell.angle_gamma   90.00
#
_symmetry.space_group_name_H-M   'P 1'
#
loop_
_entity.id
_entity.type
_entity.pdbx_description
1 polymer ?
#
loop_
_entity_poly.entity_id
_entity_poly.type
_entity_poly.pdbx_seq_one_letter_code
_entity_poly.pdbx_strand_id
1 'polypeptide(L)'
;MARFLIEADVSALIRGTQALSSRITYTADVPLNAKGKPPKLAKQRVLLFARPVPSRPGTVQLTGLQSQMNWLPELDAQVRAITRDALAADAAPAITGVGNAFHVPGSLPGEGETQVFLQTAGGAPVSLQILRRPGETPRWSVSLGDIVDESAGAPAANTFLWYRLACGLPRSLPTESVESDDPQNAAKAREDYAFVLRSLGPCA
;
A
#
# COMPACT_ATOMS: atom_id res chain seq x y z
N MET A 1 28.17 -10.07 2.80
CA MET A 1 26.97 -10.95 2.86
C MET A 1 27.43 -12.39 2.86
N ALA A 2 26.63 -13.32 3.38
CA ALA A 2 26.86 -14.76 3.26
C ALA A 2 25.59 -15.44 2.74
N ARG A 3 25.75 -16.39 1.82
CA ARG A 3 24.65 -17.18 1.25
C ARG A 3 24.49 -18.47 2.02
N PHE A 4 23.25 -18.76 2.42
CA PHE A 4 22.87 -19.99 3.12
C PHE A 4 21.92 -20.81 2.26
N LEU A 5 22.08 -22.13 2.30
CA LEU A 5 21.00 -23.06 2.04
C LEU A 5 20.31 -23.33 3.39
N ILE A 6 19.04 -22.96 3.50
CA ILE A 6 18.27 -23.03 4.74
C ILE A 6 17.21 -24.09 4.59
N GLU A 7 17.11 -24.96 5.59
CA GLU A 7 15.94 -25.81 5.83
C GLU A 7 15.09 -25.19 6.94
N ALA A 8 13.79 -25.13 6.73
CA ALA A 8 12.84 -24.56 7.67
C ALA A 8 11.58 -25.42 7.77
N ASP A 9 11.06 -25.54 8.99
CA ASP A 9 9.75 -26.14 9.23
C ASP A 9 8.65 -25.07 9.07
N VAL A 10 7.60 -25.41 8.33
CA VAL A 10 6.47 -24.52 8.05
C VAL A 10 5.49 -24.57 9.20
N SER A 11 5.47 -23.52 10.02
CA SER A 11 4.56 -23.41 11.16
C SER A 11 3.14 -22.99 10.77
N ALA A 12 2.98 -22.13 9.77
CA ALA A 12 1.70 -21.68 9.26
C ALA A 12 1.85 -21.18 7.82
N LEU A 13 0.85 -21.48 6.97
CA LEU A 13 0.74 -20.90 5.64
C LEU A 13 -0.26 -19.73 5.69
N ILE A 14 0.21 -18.51 5.41
CA ILE A 14 -0.66 -17.32 5.34
C ILE A 14 -1.47 -17.34 4.04
N ARG A 15 -0.79 -17.59 2.92
CA ARG A 15 -1.39 -17.75 1.60
C ARG A 15 -0.52 -18.65 0.74
N GLY A 16 -1.18 -19.53 -0.01
CA GLY A 16 -0.58 -20.31 -1.08
C GLY A 16 -1.66 -20.73 -2.08
N THR A 17 -1.27 -20.96 -3.32
CA THR A 17 -2.14 -21.54 -4.35
C THR A 17 -2.03 -23.07 -4.42
N GLN A 18 -1.07 -23.64 -3.71
CA GLN A 18 -0.78 -25.07 -3.64
C GLN A 18 -0.47 -25.46 -2.20
N ALA A 19 -0.67 -26.74 -1.87
CA ALA A 19 -0.19 -27.28 -0.60
C ALA A 19 1.33 -27.18 -0.52
N LEU A 20 1.84 -26.72 0.62
CA LEU A 20 3.27 -26.64 0.89
C LEU A 20 3.69 -27.81 1.79
N SER A 21 4.88 -28.35 1.55
CA SER A 21 5.49 -29.34 2.44
C SER A 21 5.67 -28.76 3.85
N SER A 22 5.51 -29.60 4.88
CA SER A 22 5.76 -29.20 6.28
C SER A 22 7.22 -28.80 6.53
N ARG A 23 8.14 -29.24 5.67
CA ARG A 23 9.53 -28.79 5.63
C ARG A 23 9.88 -28.27 4.24
N ILE A 24 10.53 -27.12 4.21
CA ILE A 24 10.97 -26.47 2.98
C ILE A 24 12.46 -26.14 3.01
N THR A 25 13.04 -26.03 1.81
CA THR A 25 14.42 -25.63 1.59
C THR A 25 14.46 -24.42 0.66
N TYR A 26 15.33 -23.45 0.95
CA TYR A 26 15.51 -22.26 0.14
C TYR A 26 16.91 -21.65 0.34
N THR A 27 17.32 -20.76 -0.56
CA THR A 27 18.56 -20.00 -0.42
C THR A 27 18.29 -18.57 0.03
N ALA A 28 19.07 -18.07 0.98
CA ALA A 28 18.99 -16.68 1.44
C ALA A 28 20.38 -16.03 1.52
N ASP A 29 20.47 -14.79 1.07
CA ASP A 29 21.62 -13.93 1.28
C ASP A 29 21.42 -13.10 2.55
N VAL A 30 22.25 -13.32 3.56
CA VAL A 30 22.09 -12.70 4.88
C VAL A 30 23.26 -11.75 5.17
N PRO A 31 22.99 -10.53 5.69
CA PRO A 31 24.04 -9.62 6.14
C PRO A 31 24.91 -10.26 7.22
N LEU A 32 26.20 -9.93 7.21
CA LEU A 32 27.12 -10.32 8.27
C LEU A 32 26.88 -9.40 9.48
N ASN A 33 27.17 -9.89 10.68
CA ASN A 33 27.13 -9.06 11.88
C ASN A 33 28.29 -8.05 11.92
N ALA A 34 28.30 -7.16 12.92
CA ALA A 34 29.34 -6.13 13.07
C ALA A 34 30.79 -6.67 13.17
N LYS A 35 30.95 -7.97 13.45
CA LYS A 35 32.26 -8.66 13.50
C LYS A 35 32.60 -9.39 12.20
N GLY A 36 31.84 -9.15 11.13
CA GLY A 36 32.01 -9.82 9.84
C GLY A 36 31.63 -11.31 9.85
N LYS A 37 30.94 -11.81 10.89
CA LYS A 37 30.53 -13.22 10.98
C LYS A 37 29.07 -13.38 10.57
N PRO A 38 28.68 -14.53 9.99
CA PRO A 38 27.27 -14.75 9.70
C PRO A 38 26.43 -14.84 10.98
N PRO A 39 25.17 -14.37 10.95
CA PRO A 39 24.28 -14.45 12.10
C PRO A 39 23.82 -15.89 12.34
N LYS A 40 23.39 -16.18 13.58
CA LYS A 40 22.82 -17.48 13.94
C LYS A 40 21.36 -17.54 13.49
N LEU A 41 21.09 -18.36 12.47
CA LEU A 41 19.73 -18.55 11.91
C LEU A 41 18.95 -19.68 12.59
N ALA A 42 19.65 -20.60 13.26
CA ALA A 42 19.01 -21.75 13.88
C ALA A 42 17.96 -21.34 14.93
N LYS A 43 16.79 -21.98 14.87
CA LYS A 43 15.62 -21.74 15.74
C LYS A 43 14.99 -20.34 15.61
N GLN A 44 15.41 -19.53 14.64
CA GLN A 44 14.72 -18.27 14.37
C GLN A 44 13.39 -18.54 13.68
N ARG A 45 12.35 -17.84 14.11
CA ARG A 45 11.08 -17.79 13.40
C ARG A 45 11.12 -16.61 12.43
N VAL A 46 10.74 -16.87 11.18
CA VAL A 46 10.76 -15.89 10.10
C VAL A 46 9.42 -15.89 9.36
N LEU A 47 9.08 -14.73 8.78
CA LEU A 47 8.10 -14.62 7.72
C LEU A 47 8.82 -14.75 6.38
N LEU A 48 8.28 -15.58 5.50
CA LEU A 48 8.85 -15.86 4.18
C LEU A 48 7.85 -15.48 3.08
N PHE A 49 8.32 -14.69 2.12
CA PHE A 49 7.64 -14.42 0.86
C PHE A 49 8.35 -15.20 -0.23
N ALA A 50 7.71 -16.26 -0.73
CA ALA A 50 8.35 -17.19 -1.64
C ALA A 50 7.36 -17.75 -2.64
N ARG A 51 7.89 -18.20 -3.78
CA ARG A 51 7.16 -18.94 -4.79
C ARG A 51 7.63 -20.40 -4.83
N PRO A 52 6.73 -21.36 -5.13
CA PRO A 52 7.13 -22.74 -5.32
C PRO A 52 8.07 -22.87 -6.54
N VAL A 53 9.00 -23.82 -6.47
CA VAL A 53 9.85 -24.16 -7.62
C VAL A 53 9.20 -25.32 -8.40
N PRO A 54 8.89 -25.16 -9.70
CA PRO A 54 8.33 -26.23 -10.51
C PRO A 54 9.16 -27.52 -10.43
N SER A 55 8.48 -28.65 -10.29
CA SER A 55 9.10 -29.99 -10.23
C SER A 55 10.08 -30.23 -9.06
N ARG A 56 10.10 -29.35 -8.04
CA ARG A 56 10.90 -29.53 -6.82
C ARG A 56 10.04 -29.34 -5.57
N PRO A 57 9.24 -30.34 -5.18
CA PRO A 57 8.41 -30.25 -3.98
C PRO A 57 9.30 -29.98 -2.75
N GLY A 58 8.83 -29.13 -1.85
CA GLY A 58 9.60 -28.71 -0.67
C GLY A 58 10.72 -27.70 -0.96
N THR A 59 10.97 -27.30 -2.21
CA THR A 59 11.87 -26.17 -2.49
C THR A 59 11.07 -24.92 -2.83
N VAL A 60 11.44 -23.79 -2.22
CA VAL A 60 10.86 -22.49 -2.55
C VAL A 60 11.92 -21.48 -2.93
N GLN A 61 11.55 -20.54 -3.79
CA GLN A 61 12.40 -19.42 -4.17
C GLN A 61 11.88 -18.15 -3.52
N LEU A 62 12.73 -17.44 -2.78
CA LEU A 62 12.41 -16.13 -2.24
C LEU A 62 12.07 -15.15 -3.38
N THR A 63 11.05 -14.32 -3.19
CA THR A 63 10.62 -13.34 -4.20
C THR A 63 11.58 -12.16 -4.36
N GLY A 64 12.50 -11.97 -3.42
CA GLY A 64 13.51 -10.92 -3.41
C GLY A 64 14.43 -11.02 -2.20
N LEU A 65 15.40 -10.10 -2.11
CA LEU A 65 16.42 -10.09 -1.04
C LEU A 65 15.84 -9.82 0.36
N GLN A 66 14.75 -9.05 0.44
CA GLN A 66 14.05 -8.71 1.69
C GLN A 66 12.87 -9.66 1.99
N SER A 67 12.78 -10.78 1.27
CA SER A 67 11.64 -11.71 1.39
C SER A 67 11.76 -12.70 2.55
N GLN A 68 12.85 -12.66 3.30
CA GLN A 68 12.95 -13.27 4.62
C GLN A 68 12.99 -12.16 5.67
N MET A 69 11.97 -12.11 6.51
CA MET A 69 11.86 -11.14 7.60
C MET A 69 11.80 -11.85 8.93
N ASN A 70 12.36 -11.25 9.98
CA ASN A 70 12.17 -11.78 11.33
C ASN A 70 10.68 -11.77 11.65
N TRP A 71 10.19 -12.84 12.26
CA TRP A 71 8.81 -12.89 12.69
C TRP A 71 8.61 -11.96 13.88
N LEU A 72 7.64 -11.05 13.76
CA LEU A 72 7.13 -10.19 14.81
C LEU A 72 5.61 -10.33 14.85
N PRO A 73 4.96 -10.35 16.03
CA PRO A 73 3.50 -10.49 16.12
C PRO A 73 2.74 -9.46 15.27
N GLU A 74 3.20 -8.20 15.30
CA GLU A 74 2.57 -7.08 14.61
C GLU A 74 2.74 -7.20 13.09
N LEU A 75 3.92 -7.63 12.63
CA LEU A 75 4.19 -7.85 11.21
C LEU A 75 3.39 -9.05 10.67
N ASP A 76 3.26 -10.14 11.43
CA ASP A 76 2.42 -11.28 11.06
C ASP A 76 0.95 -10.86 10.92
N ALA A 77 0.42 -10.09 11.88
CA ALA A 77 -0.94 -9.56 11.83
C ALA A 77 -1.14 -8.65 10.61
N GLN A 78 -0.19 -7.74 10.33
CA GLN A 78 -0.21 -6.85 9.19
C GLN A 78 -0.19 -7.62 7.86
N VAL A 79 0.71 -8.59 7.69
CA VAL A 79 0.79 -9.39 6.46
C VAL A 79 -0.50 -10.17 6.23
N ARG A 80 -1.10 -10.73 7.29
CA ARG A 80 -2.39 -11.41 7.19
C ARG A 80 -3.52 -10.44 6.82
N ALA A 81 -3.55 -9.24 7.37
CA ALA A 81 -4.54 -8.22 7.03
C ALA A 81 -4.42 -7.81 5.55
N ILE A 82 -3.23 -7.42 5.10
CA ILE A 82 -2.96 -7.07 3.70
C ILE A 82 -3.32 -8.23 2.77
N THR A 83 -3.00 -9.46 3.15
CA THR A 83 -3.33 -10.64 2.34
C THR A 83 -4.83 -10.85 2.21
N ARG A 84 -5.61 -10.61 3.28
CA ARG A 84 -7.07 -10.69 3.21
C ARG A 84 -7.63 -9.59 2.32
N ASP A 85 -7.22 -8.35 2.55
CA ASP A 85 -7.70 -7.18 1.80
C ASP A 85 -7.39 -7.31 0.30
N ALA A 86 -6.20 -7.81 -0.05
CA ALA A 86 -5.78 -8.01 -1.44
C ALA A 86 -6.52 -9.16 -2.15
N LEU A 87 -7.16 -10.07 -1.40
CA LEU A 87 -7.92 -11.19 -1.94
C LEU A 87 -9.44 -10.97 -1.85
N ALA A 88 -9.90 -9.87 -1.25
CA ALA A 88 -11.29 -9.51 -1.17
C ALA A 88 -11.87 -9.26 -2.58
N ALA A 89 -13.18 -9.52 -2.75
CA ALA A 89 -13.84 -9.32 -4.05
C ALA A 89 -13.87 -7.84 -4.45
N ASP A 90 -13.89 -6.97 -3.45
CA ASP A 90 -13.88 -5.51 -3.49
C ASP A 90 -12.50 -4.92 -3.15
N ALA A 91 -11.42 -5.70 -3.35
CA ALA A 91 -10.06 -5.24 -3.10
C ALA A 91 -9.75 -3.92 -3.81
N ALA A 92 -9.13 -2.98 -3.08
CA ALA A 92 -8.75 -1.69 -3.63
C ALA A 92 -7.94 -1.85 -4.93
N PRO A 93 -8.40 -1.27 -6.06
CA PRO A 93 -7.77 -1.47 -7.36
C PRO A 93 -6.41 -0.79 -7.42
N ALA A 94 -5.59 -1.17 -8.40
CA ALA A 94 -4.34 -0.47 -8.64
C ALA A 94 -4.63 0.94 -9.16
N ILE A 95 -4.17 1.98 -8.45
CA ILE A 95 -4.25 3.36 -8.93
C ILE A 95 -3.18 3.56 -10.01
N THR A 96 -3.58 4.08 -11.16
CA THR A 96 -2.71 4.28 -12.33
C THR A 96 -2.51 5.76 -12.66
N GLY A 97 -3.32 6.65 -12.09
CA GLY A 97 -3.24 8.09 -12.34
C GLY A 97 -4.40 8.85 -11.72
N VAL A 98 -4.49 10.13 -12.08
CA VAL A 98 -5.64 10.99 -11.77
C VAL A 98 -6.42 11.20 -13.07
N GLY A 99 -7.74 11.01 -13.02
CA GLY A 99 -8.63 11.28 -14.14
C GLY A 99 -8.94 12.76 -14.20
N ASN A 100 -9.70 13.22 -13.21
CA ASN A 100 -10.11 14.61 -13.08
C ASN A 100 -10.11 15.07 -11.62
N ALA A 101 -9.98 16.37 -11.42
CA ALA A 101 -9.98 17.03 -10.13
C ALA A 101 -10.54 18.44 -10.24
N PHE A 102 -11.40 18.81 -9.31
CA PHE A 102 -11.96 20.16 -9.24
C PHE A 102 -12.14 20.60 -7.79
N HIS A 103 -12.18 21.91 -7.60
CA HIS A 103 -12.44 22.56 -6.32
C HIS A 103 -13.71 23.40 -6.44
N VAL A 104 -14.60 23.27 -5.45
CA VAL A 104 -15.80 24.08 -5.31
C VAL A 104 -15.67 24.92 -4.03
N PRO A 105 -15.68 26.26 -4.14
CA PRO A 105 -15.64 27.12 -2.96
C PRO A 105 -16.94 26.98 -2.16
N GLY A 106 -16.82 27.04 -0.84
CA GLY A 106 -17.94 27.04 0.09
C GLY A 106 -18.60 28.41 0.24
N SER A 107 -19.54 28.51 1.18
CA SER A 107 -20.25 29.77 1.45
C SER A 107 -19.41 30.75 2.28
N LEU A 108 -18.45 30.23 3.06
CA LEU A 108 -17.56 31.04 3.88
C LEU A 108 -16.18 31.20 3.22
N PRO A 109 -15.51 32.35 3.41
CA PRO A 109 -14.13 32.52 2.98
C PRO A 109 -13.21 31.43 3.53
N GLY A 110 -12.54 30.69 2.64
CA GLY A 110 -11.64 29.59 2.99
C GLY A 110 -12.33 28.24 3.22
N GLU A 111 -13.65 28.19 3.15
CA GLU A 111 -14.41 26.94 3.04
C GLU A 111 -14.37 26.45 1.59
N GLY A 112 -14.36 25.13 1.41
CA GLY A 112 -14.48 24.54 0.09
C GLY A 112 -14.22 23.04 0.11
N GLU A 113 -14.51 22.43 -1.02
CA GLU A 113 -14.37 21.01 -1.23
C GLU A 113 -13.58 20.75 -2.50
N THR A 114 -12.57 19.90 -2.41
CA THR A 114 -11.87 19.36 -3.58
C THR A 114 -12.22 17.90 -3.76
N GLN A 115 -12.63 17.53 -4.97
CA GLN A 115 -12.82 16.14 -5.37
C GLN A 115 -11.77 15.75 -6.40
N VAL A 116 -11.21 14.56 -6.24
CA VAL A 116 -10.20 14.00 -7.15
C VAL A 116 -10.61 12.59 -7.52
N PHE A 117 -10.92 12.35 -8.79
CA PHE A 117 -11.25 11.04 -9.32
C PHE A 117 -9.99 10.36 -9.85
N LEU A 118 -9.78 9.12 -9.43
CA LEU A 118 -8.58 8.36 -9.73
C LEU A 118 -8.82 7.43 -10.91
N GLN A 119 -7.81 7.31 -11.75
CA GLN A 119 -7.75 6.25 -12.75
C GLN A 119 -7.27 4.97 -12.08
N THR A 120 -7.91 3.86 -12.41
CA THR A 120 -7.59 2.56 -11.83
C THR A 120 -7.43 1.49 -12.89
N ALA A 121 -6.64 0.46 -12.59
CA ALA A 121 -6.56 -0.73 -13.40
C ALA A 121 -7.94 -1.41 -13.44
N GLY A 122 -8.53 -1.53 -14.64
CA GLY A 122 -9.87 -2.09 -14.83
C GLY A 122 -11.00 -1.07 -14.73
N GLY A 123 -10.72 0.21 -14.45
CA GLY A 123 -11.71 1.29 -14.52
C GLY A 123 -12.70 1.36 -13.35
N ALA A 124 -12.41 0.70 -12.23
CA ALA A 124 -13.21 0.82 -11.01
C ALA A 124 -13.15 2.26 -10.47
N PRO A 125 -14.29 2.86 -10.07
CA PRO A 125 -14.32 4.23 -9.60
C PRO A 125 -13.70 4.33 -8.20
N VAL A 126 -12.75 5.26 -8.06
CA VAL A 126 -12.14 5.64 -6.78
C VAL A 126 -12.02 7.15 -6.74
N SER A 127 -12.44 7.77 -5.65
CA SER A 127 -12.35 9.21 -5.47
C SER A 127 -11.74 9.59 -4.12
N LEU A 128 -11.10 10.74 -4.10
CA LEU A 128 -10.64 11.42 -2.89
C LEU A 128 -11.51 12.66 -2.70
N GLN A 129 -11.92 12.90 -1.47
CA GLN A 129 -12.66 14.11 -1.09
C GLN A 129 -11.84 14.84 -0.02
N ILE A 130 -11.61 16.13 -0.22
CA ILE A 130 -10.88 16.99 0.71
C ILE A 130 -11.82 18.12 1.11
N LEU A 131 -12.11 18.21 2.41
CA LEU A 131 -12.99 19.21 2.98
C LEU A 131 -12.19 20.23 3.78
N ARG A 132 -12.37 21.51 3.46
CA ARG A 132 -11.84 22.64 4.22
C ARG A 132 -12.95 23.40 4.88
N ARG A 133 -12.80 23.65 6.19
CA ARG A 133 -13.67 24.51 6.98
C ARG A 133 -12.84 25.59 7.67
N PRO A 134 -13.31 26.84 7.76
CA PRO A 134 -12.59 27.91 8.45
C PRO A 134 -12.29 27.54 9.91
N GLY A 135 -11.03 27.67 10.32
CA GLY A 135 -10.60 27.35 11.69
C GLY A 135 -10.39 25.87 12.00
N GLU A 136 -10.64 24.96 11.05
CA GLU A 136 -10.38 23.53 11.20
C GLU A 136 -9.18 23.06 10.38
N THR A 137 -8.56 21.94 10.80
CA THR A 137 -7.59 21.25 9.94
C THR A 137 -8.34 20.60 8.77
N PRO A 138 -7.84 20.72 7.53
CA PRO A 138 -8.42 20.04 6.39
C PRO A 138 -8.59 18.54 6.65
N ARG A 139 -9.73 17.98 6.27
CA ARG A 139 -10.02 16.55 6.38
C ARG A 139 -10.08 15.95 5.00
N TRP A 140 -9.72 14.68 4.87
CA TRP A 140 -9.89 13.97 3.61
C TRP A 140 -10.27 12.51 3.83
N SER A 141 -10.97 11.98 2.83
CA SER A 141 -11.51 10.63 2.78
C SER A 141 -11.25 10.01 1.41
N VAL A 142 -11.38 8.69 1.34
CA VAL A 142 -11.30 7.92 0.09
C VAL A 142 -12.55 7.07 -0.05
N SER A 143 -13.16 7.08 -1.23
CA SER A 143 -14.30 6.23 -1.57
C SER A 143 -13.90 5.18 -2.60
N LEU A 144 -14.22 3.92 -2.32
CA LEU A 144 -14.04 2.78 -3.23
C LEU A 144 -15.42 2.40 -3.77
N GLY A 145 -15.74 2.76 -5.01
CA GLY A 145 -17.08 2.55 -5.58
C GLY A 145 -17.99 3.78 -5.51
N ASP A 146 -19.28 3.54 -5.81
CA ASP A 146 -20.31 4.59 -5.87
C ASP A 146 -20.86 4.99 -4.49
N ILE A 147 -20.58 4.19 -3.45
CA ILE A 147 -21.00 4.50 -2.08
C ILE A 147 -19.91 5.34 -1.43
N VAL A 148 -20.21 6.62 -1.24
CA VAL A 148 -19.40 7.52 -0.42
C VAL A 148 -19.60 7.11 1.04
N ASP A 149 -18.62 6.42 1.61
CA ASP A 149 -18.54 6.29 3.05
C ASP A 149 -17.89 7.57 3.60
N GLU A 150 -18.72 8.56 3.96
CA GLU A 150 -18.27 9.81 4.58
C GLU A 150 -17.53 9.59 5.92
N SER A 151 -17.62 8.39 6.50
CA SER A 151 -16.88 8.00 7.71
C SER A 151 -15.53 7.36 7.41
N ALA A 152 -15.27 6.96 6.15
CA ALA A 152 -13.99 6.42 5.69
C ALA A 152 -12.98 7.55 5.52
N GLY A 153 -12.39 7.99 6.64
CA GLY A 153 -11.26 8.92 6.63
C GLY A 153 -10.04 8.35 5.88
N ALA A 154 -8.97 9.14 5.88
CA ALA A 154 -7.67 8.74 5.35
C ALA A 154 -7.29 7.29 5.77
N PRO A 155 -6.85 6.43 4.85
CA PRO A 155 -6.50 5.06 5.19
C PRO A 155 -5.30 5.04 6.14
N ALA A 156 -5.34 4.14 7.12
CA ALA A 156 -4.23 3.95 8.04
C ALA A 156 -2.97 3.48 7.30
N ALA A 157 -1.81 3.98 7.75
CA ALA A 157 -0.53 3.58 7.20
C ALA A 157 -0.31 2.06 7.26
N ASN A 158 0.41 1.52 6.27
CA ASN A 158 0.70 0.09 6.13
C ASN A 158 -0.54 -0.81 5.96
N THR A 159 -1.64 -0.26 5.43
CA THR A 159 -2.79 -1.04 4.93
C THR A 159 -2.72 -1.20 3.42
N PHE A 160 -3.50 -2.14 2.86
CA PHE A 160 -3.51 -2.35 1.41
C PHE A 160 -4.01 -1.13 0.64
N LEU A 161 -5.08 -0.47 1.11
CA LEU A 161 -5.59 0.77 0.50
C LEU A 161 -4.57 1.91 0.59
N TRP A 162 -3.91 2.08 1.73
CA TRP A 162 -2.82 3.06 1.86
C TRP A 162 -1.72 2.79 0.83
N TYR A 163 -1.29 1.53 0.66
CA TYR A 163 -0.28 1.16 -0.34
C TYR A 163 -0.71 1.54 -1.77
N ARG A 164 -1.97 1.27 -2.14
CA ARG A 164 -2.52 1.64 -3.45
C ARG A 164 -2.43 3.15 -3.71
N LEU A 165 -2.75 3.96 -2.71
CA LEU A 165 -2.71 5.42 -2.84
C LEU A 165 -1.27 5.95 -2.79
N ALA A 166 -0.50 5.63 -1.74
CA ALA A 166 0.84 6.17 -1.51
C ALA A 166 1.83 5.82 -2.63
N CYS A 167 1.67 4.64 -3.24
CA CYS A 167 2.54 4.15 -4.31
C CYS A 167 1.97 4.37 -5.72
N GLY A 168 0.65 4.55 -5.87
CA GLY A 168 -0.01 4.70 -7.17
C GLY A 168 -0.35 6.14 -7.57
N LEU A 169 -0.46 7.06 -6.60
CA LEU A 169 -0.75 8.46 -6.91
C LEU A 169 0.46 9.19 -7.53
N PRO A 170 0.26 9.99 -8.60
CA PRO A 170 1.27 10.91 -9.12
C PRO A 170 1.81 11.85 -8.04
N ARG A 171 3.11 12.21 -8.13
CA ARG A 171 3.77 13.10 -7.14
C ARG A 171 3.26 14.55 -7.15
N SER A 172 2.51 14.92 -8.18
CA SER A 172 1.83 16.20 -8.33
C SER A 172 0.53 15.99 -9.09
N LEU A 173 -0.47 16.85 -8.86
CA LEU A 173 -1.72 16.82 -9.63
C LEU A 173 -1.41 17.17 -11.10
N PRO A 174 -1.65 16.27 -12.07
CA PRO A 174 -1.41 16.57 -13.48
C PRO A 174 -2.23 17.77 -13.93
N THR A 175 -1.65 18.64 -14.76
CA THR A 175 -2.30 19.89 -15.18
C THR A 175 -3.55 19.60 -16.00
N GLU A 176 -3.47 18.58 -16.86
CA GLU A 176 -4.57 18.08 -17.70
C GLU A 176 -5.73 17.48 -16.91
N SER A 177 -5.51 17.09 -15.66
CA SER A 177 -6.55 16.55 -14.78
C SER A 177 -7.30 17.63 -14.01
N VAL A 178 -6.91 18.90 -14.09
CA VAL A 178 -7.58 19.98 -13.36
C VAL A 178 -8.72 20.55 -14.19
N GLU A 179 -9.95 20.28 -13.77
CA GLU A 179 -11.17 20.77 -14.41
C GLU A 179 -11.62 22.07 -13.74
N SER A 180 -10.99 23.19 -14.11
CA SER A 180 -11.43 24.50 -13.66
C SER A 180 -11.00 25.63 -14.60
N ASP A 181 -11.96 26.46 -14.98
CA ASP A 181 -11.72 27.70 -15.74
C ASP A 181 -11.22 28.85 -14.83
N ASP A 182 -11.35 28.70 -13.50
CA ASP A 182 -10.87 29.67 -12.53
C ASP A 182 -9.47 29.29 -12.00
N PRO A 183 -8.45 30.12 -12.22
CA PRO A 183 -7.10 29.88 -11.71
C PRO A 183 -7.02 29.70 -10.19
N GLN A 184 -7.91 30.33 -9.41
CA GLN A 184 -7.93 30.19 -7.96
C GLN A 184 -8.39 28.81 -7.52
N ASN A 185 -9.46 28.29 -8.13
CA ASN A 185 -9.96 26.94 -7.86
C ASN A 185 -8.95 25.88 -8.32
N ALA A 186 -8.31 26.08 -9.47
CA ALA A 186 -7.23 25.22 -9.93
C ALA A 186 -6.03 25.21 -8.97
N ALA A 187 -5.66 26.36 -8.37
CA ALA A 187 -4.62 26.42 -7.36
C ALA A 187 -5.03 25.67 -6.08
N LYS A 188 -6.28 25.83 -5.63
CA LYS A 188 -6.82 25.13 -4.45
C LYS A 188 -6.83 23.61 -4.61
N ALA A 189 -7.27 23.11 -5.76
CA ALA A 189 -7.24 21.68 -6.06
C ALA A 189 -5.81 21.10 -5.96
N ARG A 190 -4.80 21.83 -6.47
CA ARG A 190 -3.39 21.43 -6.36
C ARG A 190 -2.87 21.45 -4.93
N GLU A 191 -3.23 22.47 -4.14
CA GLU A 191 -2.87 22.57 -2.72
C GLU A 191 -3.45 21.40 -1.90
N ASP A 192 -4.69 21.02 -2.18
CA ASP A 192 -5.41 19.94 -1.52
C ASP A 192 -4.86 18.56 -1.91
N TYR A 193 -4.59 18.35 -3.18
CA TYR A 193 -3.91 17.13 -3.63
C TYR A 193 -2.54 16.99 -2.96
N ALA A 194 -1.77 18.07 -2.89
CA ALA A 194 -0.48 18.06 -2.20
C ALA A 194 -0.64 17.80 -0.68
N PHE A 195 -1.73 18.24 -0.06
CA PHE A 195 -2.06 17.90 1.33
C PHE A 195 -2.31 16.40 1.50
N VAL A 196 -3.08 15.77 0.60
CA VAL A 196 -3.29 14.30 0.63
C VAL A 196 -1.96 13.56 0.51
N LEU A 197 -1.08 13.94 -0.42
CA LEU A 197 0.23 13.31 -0.57
C LEU A 197 1.09 13.43 0.70
N ARG A 198 1.07 14.60 1.37
CA ARG A 198 1.77 14.78 2.65
C ARG A 198 1.16 13.93 3.76
N SER A 199 -0.17 13.82 3.79
CA SER A 199 -0.88 13.01 4.79
C SER A 199 -0.62 11.50 4.61
N LEU A 200 -0.50 11.03 3.37
CA LEU A 200 -0.17 9.63 3.06
C LEU A 200 1.28 9.29 3.41
N GLY A 201 2.19 10.23 3.21
CA GLY A 201 3.63 10.02 3.34
C GLY A 201 4.25 9.30 2.13
N PRO A 202 5.54 8.97 2.18
CA PRO A 202 6.21 8.27 1.10
C PRO A 202 5.72 6.83 0.97
N CYS A 203 5.73 6.30 -0.27
CA CYS A 203 5.67 4.86 -0.50
C CYS A 203 6.99 4.25 -0.02
N ALA A 204 6.91 3.40 1.01
CA ALA A 204 8.05 2.76 1.65
C ALA A 204 7.81 1.25 1.79
#